data_AF-A0A3B8TAG1-F1
#
_entry.id   AF-A0A3B8TAG1-F1
#
_cell.length_a   1.000
_cell.length_b   1.000
_cell.length_c   1.000
_cell.angle_alpha   90.00
_cell.angle_beta   90.00
_cell.angle_gamma   90.00
#
_symmetry.space_group_name_H-M   'P 1'
#
loop_
_entity.id
_entity.type
_entity.pdbx_description
1 polymer ?
#
loop_
_entity_poly.entity_id
_entity_poly.type
_entity_poly.pdbx_seq_one_letter_code
_entity_poly.pdbx_strand_id
1 'polypeptide(L)' 'MKNKSHTLRSIADTLHVSTATISNAFNRPDQLSKAKREEILAACQQLGYFGPNKAAQSLRRG' A
#
# COMPACT_ATOMS: atom_id res chain seq x y z
N MET A 1 -21.79 -2.04 -5.18
CA MET A 1 -21.07 -2.64 -4.03
C MET A 1 -19.65 -2.10 -4.07
N LYS A 2 -19.18 -1.36 -3.04
CA LYS A 2 -17.82 -0.78 -3.06
C LYS A 2 -16.79 -1.90 -2.88
N ASN A 3 -15.93 -2.14 -3.86
CA ASN A 3 -14.77 -3.04 -3.74
C ASN A 3 -13.84 -2.54 -2.62
N LYS A 4 -14.11 -2.94 -1.37
CA LYS A 4 -13.27 -2.58 -0.21
C LYS A 4 -11.85 -3.14 -0.37
N SER A 5 -11.73 -4.27 -1.05
CA SER A 5 -10.50 -5.04 -1.28
C SER A 5 -9.35 -4.26 -1.94
N HIS A 6 -9.62 -3.18 -2.67
CA HIS A 6 -8.57 -2.43 -3.39
C HIS A 6 -8.12 -1.14 -2.69
N THR A 7 -8.65 -0.85 -1.50
CA THR A 7 -8.27 0.36 -0.77
C THR A 7 -7.09 0.09 0.14
N LEU A 8 -6.16 1.06 0.21
CA LEU A 8 -4.98 1.01 1.08
C LEU A 8 -5.35 0.75 2.55
N ARG A 9 -6.51 1.26 2.99
CA ARG A 9 -7.06 0.99 4.34
C ARG A 9 -7.46 -0.46 4.55
N SER A 10 -8.19 -1.06 3.60
CA SER A 10 -8.60 -2.46 3.75
C SER A 10 -7.41 -3.41 3.82
N ILE A 11 -6.35 -3.13 3.06
CA ILE A 11 -5.13 -3.95 3.06
C ILE A 11 -4.37 -3.78 4.37
N ALA A 12 -4.32 -2.54 4.90
CA ALA A 12 -3.73 -2.25 6.20
C ALA A 12 -4.44 -3.03 7.32
N ASP A 13 -5.78 -3.05 7.28
CA ASP A 13 -6.60 -3.81 8.23
C ASP A 13 -6.33 -5.34 8.11
N THR A 14 -6.24 -5.88 6.89
CA THR A 14 -5.92 -7.32 6.68
C THR A 14 -4.54 -7.69 7.20
N LEU A 15 -3.55 -6.84 6.96
CA LEU A 15 -2.16 -7.06 7.37
C LEU A 15 -1.87 -6.67 8.82
N HIS A 16 -2.85 -6.13 9.55
CA HIS A 16 -2.69 -5.60 10.91
C HIS A 16 -1.54 -4.59 11.02
N VAL A 17 -1.38 -3.74 10.00
CA VAL A 17 -0.39 -2.66 9.96
C VAL A 17 -1.07 -1.32 9.72
N SER A 18 -0.32 -0.23 9.88
CA SER A 18 -0.85 1.09 9.55
C SER A 18 -0.86 1.33 8.03
N THR A 19 -1.77 2.19 7.56
CA THR A 19 -1.75 2.68 6.17
C THR A 19 -0.44 3.39 5.83
N ALA A 20 0.20 4.04 6.81
CA ALA A 20 1.53 4.63 6.67
C ALA A 20 2.60 3.56 6.42
N THR A 21 2.54 2.41 7.10
CA THR A 21 3.45 1.28 6.88
C THR A 21 3.37 0.76 5.45
N ILE A 22 2.15 0.59 4.92
CA ILE A 22 1.96 0.22 3.51
C ILE A 22 2.52 1.30 2.59
N SER A 23 2.19 2.58 2.83
CA SER A 23 2.73 3.70 2.04
C SER A 23 4.26 3.73 2.01
N ASN A 24 4.91 3.47 3.16
CA ASN A 24 6.35 3.40 3.26
C ASN A 24 6.91 2.20 2.49
N ALA A 25 6.23 1.05 2.48
CA ALA A 25 6.68 -0.12 1.70
C ALA A 25 6.81 0.19 0.20
N PHE A 26 5.97 1.09 -0.32
CA PHE A 26 6.01 1.58 -1.70
C PHE A 26 6.96 2.78 -1.91
N ASN A 27 6.98 3.74 -1.00
CA ASN A 27 7.61 5.06 -1.23
C ASN A 27 8.89 5.31 -0.43
N ARG A 28 9.10 4.59 0.68
CA ARG A 28 10.23 4.73 1.62
C ARG A 28 10.75 3.36 2.08
N PRO A 29 11.34 2.59 1.16
CA PRO A 29 11.75 1.21 1.42
C PRO A 29 12.87 1.10 2.47
N ASP A 30 13.61 2.17 2.71
CA ASP A 30 14.66 2.33 3.72
C ASP A 30 14.12 2.31 5.16
N GLN A 31 12.84 2.64 5.36
CA GLN A 31 12.21 2.68 6.69
C GLN A 31 11.62 1.34 7.15
N LEU A 32 11.78 0.29 6.34
CA LEU A 32 11.27 -1.05 6.60
C LEU A 32 12.39 -2.06 6.44
N SER A 33 12.37 -3.12 7.25
CA SER A 33 13.22 -4.27 6.97
C SER A 33 12.83 -4.89 5.64
N LYS A 34 13.81 -5.44 4.92
CA LYS A 34 13.59 -6.09 3.61
C LYS A 34 12.48 -7.16 3.70
N ALA A 35 12.55 -8.01 4.73
CA ALA A 35 11.55 -9.06 4.96
C ALA A 35 10.12 -8.49 5.15
N LYS A 36 9.97 -7.44 5.96
CA LYS A 36 8.64 -6.83 6.21
C LYS A 36 8.09 -6.16 4.96
N ARG A 37 8.97 -5.52 4.19
CA ARG A 37 8.59 -4.89 2.92
C ARG A 37 8.12 -5.94 1.91
N GLU A 38 8.84 -7.05 1.77
CA GLU A 38 8.48 -8.13 0.84
C GLU A 38 7.15 -8.77 1.23
N GLU A 39 6.90 -9.03 2.51
CA GLU A 39 5.62 -9.52 3.04
C GLU A 39 4.45 -8.58 2.63
N ILE A 40 4.61 -7.27 2.86
CA ILE A 40 3.59 -6.27 2.53
C ILE A 40 3.34 -6.22 1.03
N LEU A 41 4.40 -6.18 0.21
CA LEU A 41 4.27 -6.07 -1.24
C LEU A 41 3.61 -7.32 -1.84
N ALA A 42 3.97 -8.51 -1.35
CA ALA A 42 3.35 -9.77 -1.78
C ALA A 42 1.85 -9.78 -1.45
N ALA A 43 1.47 -9.42 -0.23
CA ALA A 43 0.06 -9.35 0.16
C ALA A 43 -0.72 -8.29 -0.62
N CYS A 44 -0.13 -7.12 -0.87
CA CYS A 44 -0.73 -6.10 -1.72
C CYS A 44 -1.00 -6.64 -3.13
N GLN A 45 -0.06 -7.38 -3.72
CA GLN A 45 -0.22 -7.99 -5.04
C GLN A 45 -1.34 -9.02 -5.06
N GLN A 46 -1.44 -9.89 -4.04
CA GLN A 46 -2.54 -10.86 -3.90
C GLN A 46 -3.92 -10.18 -3.80
N LEU A 47 -3.97 -9.01 -3.16
CA LEU A 47 -5.19 -8.22 -2.99
C LEU A 47 -5.46 -7.27 -4.17
N GLY A 48 -4.64 -7.31 -5.22
CA GLY A 48 -4.80 -6.50 -6.44
C GLY A 48 -4.44 -5.03 -6.26
N TYR A 49 -3.55 -4.71 -5.30
CA TYR A 49 -3.04 -3.37 -5.07
C TYR A 49 -1.56 -3.29 -5.43
N PHE A 50 -1.25 -2.44 -6.40
CA PHE A 50 0.10 -2.30 -6.96
C PHE A 50 0.81 -1.02 -6.52
N GLY A 51 0.27 -0.34 -5.52
CA GLY A 51 0.79 0.92 -5.01
C GLY A 51 0.02 2.16 -5.48
N PRO A 52 0.45 3.35 -5.04
CA PRO A 52 -0.22 4.61 -5.37
C PRO A 52 -0.06 4.96 -6.85
N ASN A 53 -1.17 5.34 -7.50
CA ASN A 53 -1.15 5.85 -8.87
C ASN A 53 -0.52 7.25 -8.92
N LYS A 54 0.68 7.36 -9.50
CA LYS A 54 1.45 8.61 -9.59
C LYS A 54 0.72 9.71 -10.37
N ALA A 55 -0.05 9.37 -11.41
CA ALA A 55 -0.82 10.33 -12.20
C ALA A 55 -2.00 10.93 -11.41
N ALA A 56 -2.63 10.15 -10.52
CA ALA A 56 -3.64 10.67 -9.62
C ALA A 56 -3.05 11.57 -8.53
N GLN A 57 -1.78 11.37 -8.17
CA GLN A 57 -1.10 12.14 -7.13
C GLN A 57 -0.70 13.55 -7.60
N SER A 58 -0.33 13.71 -8.87
CA SER A 58 -0.06 15.03 -9.47
C SER A 58 -1.31 15.91 -9.56
N LEU A 59 -2.48 15.31 -9.83
CA LEU A 59 -3.76 16.03 -9.90
C LEU A 59 -4.20 16.63 -8.55
N ARG A 60 -3.80 16.04 -7.42
CA ARG A 60 -4.15 16.53 -6.07
C ARG A 60 -3.35 17.76 -5.63
N ARG A 61 -2.29 18.12 -6.38
CA ARG A 61 -1.37 19.22 -6.05
C ARG A 61 -1.53 20.43 -7.00
N GLY A 62 -2.47 20.37 -7.94
CA GLY A 62 -2.84 21.47 -8.84
C GLY A 62 -4.01 22.27 -8.30
#